data_AF-A0A7C2TDQ4-F1
#
_entry.id   AF-A0A7C2TDQ4-F1
#
_cell.length_a   1.000
_cell.length_b   1.000
_cell.length_c   1.000
_cell.angle_alpha   90.00
_cell.angle_beta   90.00
_cell.angle_gamma   90.00
#
_symmetry.space_group_name_H-M   'P 1'
#
loop_
_entity.id
_entity.type
_entity.pdbx_description
1 polymer ?
#
loop_
_entity_poly.entity_id
_entity_poly.type
_entity_poly.pdbx_seq_one_letter_code
_entity_poly.pdbx_strand_id
1 'polypeptide(L)'
;MAKTFIFLITVSSALGSSTLLPEIFVTRIADPVLVGAGDIANCSRTQDEATGNLLDSIAGTVVTLGDNAYPDGTLTQFNNCYSQAWGRFKNRTRPSPGNHDYHTPGSSGYYTYFGPAASPQDVNCTSNCKGYYSYNLGAWHVITLNSEIDHSTGSVQVQWLRADLAANASKCTLAYWHRPRFSSGKHGNNAGFQPFWQALYDYGADVVLNAHDHTYERFAPQNPSGQADPNRGIREFVVGTGGAALYSFPTVQPNSEVRNNTTWGVLKLTLHPSSYEWKFIPIAGQTFTDSGSANCIDAGSDLIFADGFESGNLSVWSSSTTDSGDLNVHGAAALVGSKGLRVMIDDNNPIYVTDDRPNAERRYRARFYFDPNSISMANGDAHFLFNGYNGTSRRVLRVEFHRSSGNYQIRAGLLNDGTAWSQTNRFTISNGAHFIELDWRAATGAGANNGGLTLWIDGTLRSNLTGVDNDTRRIDRIRLGAVATIDAGTRGTCYFDAFESRRQTYIGPAASLSALTISSIYLPRYSGFR
;
A
#
# COMPACT_ATOMS: atom_id res chain seq x y z
N MET A 1 20.89 -1.79 -5.88
CA MET A 1 21.80 -2.53 -6.78
C MET A 1 21.09 -2.65 -8.13
N ALA A 2 21.65 -2.06 -9.19
CA ALA A 2 21.06 -2.14 -10.53
C ALA A 2 21.18 -3.57 -11.07
N LYS A 3 20.09 -4.15 -11.58
CA LYS A 3 20.15 -5.42 -12.31
C LYS A 3 20.68 -5.14 -13.72
N THR A 4 21.89 -5.59 -14.00
CA THR A 4 22.51 -5.54 -15.33
C THR A 4 21.89 -6.62 -16.21
N PHE A 5 21.22 -6.22 -17.29
CA PHE A 5 20.83 -7.14 -18.36
C PHE A 5 21.93 -7.13 -19.42
N ILE A 6 22.50 -8.31 -19.72
CA ILE A 6 23.52 -8.49 -20.75
C ILE A 6 22.83 -9.08 -21.98
N PHE A 7 22.80 -8.33 -23.08
CA PHE A 7 22.41 -8.88 -24.40
C PHE A 7 23.68 -9.21 -25.19
N LEU A 8 23.84 -10.48 -25.57
CA LEU A 8 24.86 -10.93 -26.52
C LEU A 8 24.29 -10.81 -27.93
N ILE A 9 24.81 -9.89 -28.73
CA ILE A 9 24.51 -9.81 -30.17
C ILE A 9 25.73 -10.33 -30.92
N THR A 10 25.60 -11.47 -31.59
CA THR A 10 26.60 -11.99 -32.52
C THR A 10 26.27 -11.53 -33.93
N VAL A 11 27.12 -10.69 -34.51
CA VAL A 11 27.06 -10.34 -35.94
C VAL A 11 28.10 -11.18 -36.67
N SER A 12 27.68 -12.07 -37.56
CA SER A 12 28.58 -12.84 -38.42
C SER A 12 28.55 -12.28 -39.84
N SER A 13 29.65 -11.70 -40.31
CA SER A 13 29.89 -11.38 -41.71
C SER A 13 30.72 -12.48 -42.38
N ALA A 14 30.44 -12.75 -43.66
CA ALA A 14 30.98 -13.91 -44.40
C ALA A 14 32.45 -13.78 -44.87
N LEU A 15 33.24 -12.85 -44.32
CA LEU A 15 34.62 -12.64 -44.74
C LEU A 15 35.51 -12.29 -43.53
N GLY A 16 36.25 -13.29 -43.03
CA GLY A 16 37.39 -13.09 -42.13
C GLY A 16 37.04 -12.89 -40.65
N SER A 17 37.52 -13.80 -39.78
CA SER A 17 37.44 -13.64 -38.34
C SER A 17 38.41 -12.57 -37.85
N SER A 18 37.90 -11.35 -37.61
CA SER A 18 38.45 -10.47 -36.60
C SER A 18 37.61 -10.61 -35.32
N THR A 19 38.24 -11.06 -34.24
CA THR A 19 37.64 -11.00 -32.89
C THR A 19 37.63 -9.55 -32.43
N LEU A 20 36.54 -8.83 -32.69
CA LEU A 20 36.23 -7.60 -31.98
C LEU A 20 35.80 -7.98 -30.56
N LEU A 21 36.46 -7.44 -29.54
CA LEU A 21 35.99 -7.53 -28.16
C LEU A 21 34.58 -6.91 -28.12
N PRO A 22 33.59 -7.54 -27.46
CA PRO A 22 32.27 -6.95 -27.34
C PRO A 22 32.38 -5.64 -26.55
N GLU A 23 32.08 -4.51 -27.19
CA GLU A 23 31.84 -3.26 -26.48
C GLU A 23 30.60 -3.45 -25.59
N ILE A 24 30.81 -3.38 -24.28
CA ILE A 24 29.72 -3.44 -23.29
C ILE A 24 29.00 -2.09 -23.35
N PHE A 25 27.91 -2.02 -24.11
CA PHE A 25 26.98 -0.91 -24.01
C PHE A 25 26.18 -1.05 -22.72
N VAL A 26 26.60 -0.34 -21.67
CA VAL A 26 25.77 -0.13 -20.47
C VAL A 26 24.76 0.96 -20.79
N THR A 27 23.59 0.58 -21.31
CA THR A 27 22.45 1.49 -21.38
C THR A 27 21.92 1.72 -19.97
N ARG A 28 22.27 2.86 -19.35
CA ARG A 28 21.49 3.37 -18.21
C ARG A 28 20.07 3.63 -18.72
N ILE A 29 19.11 2.82 -18.28
CA ILE A 29 17.70 3.15 -18.43
C ILE A 29 17.49 4.40 -17.58
N ALA A 30 17.18 5.53 -18.22
CA ALA A 30 16.88 6.76 -17.51
C ALA A 30 15.65 6.54 -16.60
N ASP A 31 15.63 7.20 -15.44
CA ASP A 31 14.51 7.09 -14.52
C ASP A 31 13.20 7.50 -15.21
N PRO A 32 12.13 6.70 -15.07
CA PRO A 32 10.86 7.02 -15.68
C PRO A 32 10.32 8.39 -15.27
N VAL A 33 9.63 9.03 -16.21
CA VAL A 33 8.97 10.31 -15.98
C VAL A 33 7.46 10.11 -16.07
N LEU A 34 6.74 10.68 -15.11
CA LEU A 34 5.30 10.85 -15.13
C LEU A 34 4.99 12.34 -15.15
N VAL A 35 4.20 12.82 -16.11
CA VAL A 35 3.91 14.25 -16.27
C VAL A 35 2.43 14.48 -16.56
N GLY A 36 1.82 15.47 -15.92
CA GLY A 36 0.41 15.75 -16.17
C GLY A 36 -0.21 16.84 -15.32
N ALA A 37 -1.50 17.04 -15.55
CA ALA A 37 -2.42 17.92 -14.84
C ALA A 37 -3.85 17.38 -15.03
N GLY A 38 -4.80 17.89 -14.27
CA GLY A 38 -6.24 17.74 -14.56
C GLY A 38 -6.86 19.06 -14.95
N ASP A 39 -8.17 19.06 -15.18
CA ASP A 39 -8.95 20.24 -15.55
C ASP A 39 -8.44 20.86 -16.87
N ILE A 40 -8.41 20.00 -17.90
CA ILE A 40 -7.82 20.26 -19.23
C ILE A 40 -8.88 20.29 -20.34
N ALA A 41 -8.45 20.77 -21.51
CA ALA A 41 -9.18 20.80 -22.77
C ALA A 41 -10.52 21.53 -22.71
N ASN A 42 -10.48 22.81 -22.33
CA ASN A 42 -11.59 23.73 -22.50
C ASN A 42 -11.44 24.51 -23.81
N CYS A 43 -12.23 24.14 -24.83
CA CYS A 43 -12.22 24.78 -26.16
C CYS A 43 -12.39 26.32 -26.18
N SER A 44 -12.84 26.94 -25.08
CA SER A 44 -12.98 28.40 -24.97
C SER A 44 -11.72 29.11 -24.46
N ARG A 45 -10.63 28.36 -24.24
CA ARG A 45 -9.38 28.84 -23.63
C ARG A 45 -8.18 28.37 -24.44
N THR A 46 -7.07 29.08 -24.30
CA THR A 46 -5.80 28.75 -24.98
C THR A 46 -4.74 28.18 -24.03
N GLN A 47 -5.04 28.18 -22.72
CA GLN A 47 -4.12 27.66 -21.71
C GLN A 47 -3.96 26.14 -21.81
N ASP A 48 -4.97 25.43 -22.32
CA ASP A 48 -4.94 23.99 -22.54
C ASP A 48 -3.92 23.59 -23.63
N GLU A 49 -3.89 24.32 -24.75
CA GLU A 49 -2.85 24.14 -25.78
C GLU A 49 -1.48 24.53 -25.23
N ALA A 50 -1.40 25.60 -24.44
CA ALA A 50 -0.14 26.04 -23.85
C ALA A 50 0.46 25.00 -22.88
N THR A 51 -0.36 24.35 -22.04
CA THR A 51 0.10 23.24 -21.19
C THR A 51 0.41 21.99 -22.01
N GLY A 52 -0.39 21.70 -23.04
CA GLY A 52 -0.12 20.62 -24.00
C GLY A 52 1.24 20.79 -24.69
N ASN A 53 1.61 22.02 -25.08
CA ASN A 53 2.90 22.34 -25.71
C ASN A 53 4.10 22.07 -24.81
N LEU A 54 3.95 22.12 -23.48
CA LEU A 54 5.04 21.73 -22.57
C LEU A 54 5.43 20.27 -22.77
N LEU A 55 4.44 19.40 -23.04
CA LEU A 55 4.63 17.96 -23.17
C LEU A 55 5.44 17.56 -24.42
N ASP A 56 5.57 18.44 -25.44
CA ASP A 56 6.42 18.18 -26.61
C ASP A 56 7.89 18.01 -26.21
N SER A 57 8.32 18.71 -25.15
CA SER A 57 9.70 18.68 -24.64
C SER A 57 9.91 17.73 -23.46
N ILE A 58 8.84 17.11 -22.96
CA ILE A 58 8.88 16.25 -21.78
C ILE A 58 8.55 14.81 -22.19
N ALA A 59 9.60 14.00 -22.37
CA ALA A 59 9.48 12.56 -22.54
C ALA A 59 8.90 11.89 -21.27
N GLY A 60 8.31 10.71 -21.43
CA GLY A 60 7.73 9.93 -20.32
C GLY A 60 6.25 9.62 -20.51
N THR A 61 5.62 9.09 -19.47
CA THR A 61 4.18 8.80 -19.43
C THR A 61 3.40 10.08 -19.12
N VAL A 62 2.39 10.37 -19.93
CA VAL A 62 1.45 11.46 -19.65
C VAL A 62 0.33 10.91 -18.79
N VAL A 63 -0.03 11.60 -17.72
CA VAL A 63 -1.26 11.33 -16.96
C VAL A 63 -2.22 12.50 -17.11
N THR A 64 -3.51 12.19 -17.06
CA THR A 64 -4.54 13.21 -16.90
C THR A 64 -5.30 12.92 -15.62
N LEU A 65 -5.51 13.95 -14.81
CA LEU A 65 -6.07 13.82 -13.46
C LEU A 65 -7.59 14.08 -13.47
N GLY A 66 -8.30 13.68 -14.52
CA GLY A 66 -9.74 13.91 -14.69
C GLY A 66 -10.10 15.28 -15.28
N ASP A 67 -11.38 15.40 -15.63
CA ASP A 67 -11.98 16.52 -16.38
C ASP A 67 -11.20 16.79 -17.66
N ASN A 68 -11.32 15.82 -18.56
CA ASN A 68 -10.45 15.72 -19.72
C ASN A 68 -10.99 16.46 -20.96
N ALA A 69 -12.25 16.87 -20.94
CA ALA A 69 -12.85 17.69 -22.00
C ALA A 69 -14.08 18.45 -21.46
N TYR A 70 -14.00 19.78 -21.46
CA TYR A 70 -15.10 20.63 -20.99
C TYR A 70 -16.10 20.98 -22.10
N PRO A 71 -17.35 21.36 -21.74
CA PRO A 71 -17.93 21.27 -20.39
C PRO A 71 -18.49 19.89 -19.98
N ASP A 72 -18.65 18.91 -20.87
CA ASP A 72 -19.50 17.75 -20.55
C ASP A 72 -18.90 16.40 -20.96
N GLY A 73 -17.60 16.34 -21.28
CA GLY A 73 -16.96 15.07 -21.64
C GLY A 73 -17.55 14.37 -22.87
N THR A 74 -18.25 15.10 -23.74
CA THR A 74 -18.85 14.51 -24.95
C THR A 74 -17.74 14.07 -25.91
N LEU A 75 -18.01 13.04 -26.72
CA LEU A 75 -17.06 12.60 -27.74
C LEU A 75 -16.67 13.74 -28.70
N THR A 76 -17.60 14.63 -29.01
CA THR A 76 -17.35 15.85 -29.80
C THR A 76 -16.35 16.77 -29.10
N GLN A 77 -16.49 17.03 -27.79
CA GLN A 77 -15.54 17.85 -27.03
C GLN A 77 -14.18 17.17 -26.93
N PHE A 78 -14.11 15.85 -26.76
CA PHE A 78 -12.84 15.13 -26.85
C PHE A 78 -12.17 15.30 -28.22
N ASN A 79 -12.93 15.12 -29.30
CA ASN A 79 -12.42 15.23 -30.66
C ASN A 79 -12.02 16.66 -31.04
N ASN A 80 -12.68 17.68 -30.49
CA ASN A 80 -12.48 19.08 -30.87
C ASN A 80 -11.60 19.87 -29.90
N CYS A 81 -11.54 19.47 -28.62
CA CYS A 81 -10.77 20.17 -27.58
C CYS A 81 -9.54 19.34 -27.20
N TYR A 82 -9.73 18.15 -26.63
CA TYR A 82 -8.61 17.34 -26.15
C TYR A 82 -7.67 16.98 -27.30
N SER A 83 -8.21 16.55 -28.45
CA SER A 83 -7.39 16.21 -29.63
C SER A 83 -6.46 17.34 -30.06
N GLN A 84 -6.88 18.60 -29.92
CA GLN A 84 -6.12 19.77 -30.35
C GLN A 84 -5.03 20.14 -29.33
N ALA A 85 -5.37 20.07 -28.04
CA ALA A 85 -4.48 20.48 -26.98
C ALA A 85 -3.48 19.37 -26.60
N TRP A 86 -3.97 18.20 -26.18
CA TRP A 86 -3.19 17.11 -25.59
C TRP A 86 -3.20 15.82 -26.45
N GLY A 87 -4.06 15.76 -27.47
CA GLY A 87 -4.34 14.56 -28.28
C GLY A 87 -3.14 13.90 -28.94
N ARG A 88 -2.14 14.68 -29.35
CA ARG A 88 -0.91 14.16 -29.96
C ARG A 88 -0.09 13.27 -29.03
N PHE A 89 -0.36 13.29 -27.72
CA PHE A 89 0.29 12.42 -26.74
C PHE A 89 -0.57 11.24 -26.28
N LYS A 90 -1.75 11.05 -26.88
CA LYS A 90 -2.72 10.02 -26.46
C LYS A 90 -2.13 8.60 -26.38
N ASN A 91 -1.16 8.27 -27.24
CA ASN A 91 -0.48 6.96 -27.24
C ASN A 91 0.31 6.68 -25.95
N ARG A 92 0.73 7.72 -25.22
CA ARG A 92 1.46 7.65 -23.96
C ARG A 92 0.66 8.22 -22.79
N THR A 93 -0.63 8.51 -22.99
CA THR A 93 -1.54 8.96 -21.94
C THR A 93 -2.08 7.77 -21.13
N ARG A 94 -2.09 7.93 -19.81
CA ARG A 94 -2.77 7.08 -18.84
C ARG A 94 -3.84 7.92 -18.12
N PRO A 95 -5.09 7.95 -18.63
CA PRO A 95 -6.10 8.88 -18.16
C PRO A 95 -6.82 8.37 -16.91
N SER A 96 -7.26 9.28 -16.03
CA SER A 96 -8.34 9.06 -15.06
C SER A 96 -9.57 9.89 -15.45
N PRO A 97 -10.80 9.43 -15.18
CA PRO A 97 -11.99 10.25 -15.39
C PRO A 97 -12.20 11.26 -14.25
N GLY A 98 -12.83 12.39 -14.56
CA GLY A 98 -13.37 13.37 -13.61
C GLY A 98 -14.87 13.57 -13.77
N ASN A 99 -15.44 14.51 -13.02
CA ASN A 99 -16.88 14.67 -12.99
C ASN A 99 -17.48 15.21 -14.29
N HIS A 100 -16.76 16.08 -14.99
CA HIS A 100 -17.19 16.56 -16.30
C HIS A 100 -17.18 15.43 -17.34
N ASP A 101 -16.34 14.40 -17.17
CA ASP A 101 -16.34 13.22 -18.05
C ASP A 101 -17.60 12.34 -17.85
N TYR A 102 -18.27 12.47 -16.71
CA TYR A 102 -19.48 11.72 -16.34
C TYR A 102 -20.80 12.45 -16.67
N HIS A 103 -20.74 13.62 -17.33
CA HIS A 103 -21.94 14.31 -17.81
C HIS A 103 -22.58 13.63 -19.04
N THR A 104 -21.89 12.65 -19.66
CA THR A 104 -22.54 11.73 -20.62
C THR A 104 -22.94 10.42 -19.95
N PRO A 105 -24.03 9.75 -20.40
CA PRO A 105 -24.42 8.45 -19.88
C PRO A 105 -23.24 7.45 -19.91
N GLY A 106 -22.92 6.90 -18.74
CA GLY A 106 -21.84 5.93 -18.56
C GLY A 106 -20.44 6.43 -18.91
N SER A 107 -20.22 7.75 -18.94
CA SER A 107 -18.98 8.39 -19.38
C SER A 107 -18.53 7.94 -20.79
N SER A 108 -19.51 7.68 -21.65
CA SER A 108 -19.31 7.14 -23.00
C SER A 108 -18.35 7.96 -23.87
N GLY A 109 -18.29 9.28 -23.73
CA GLY A 109 -17.35 10.11 -24.49
C GLY A 109 -15.89 9.84 -24.11
N TYR A 110 -15.61 9.77 -22.82
CA TYR A 110 -14.29 9.45 -22.25
C TYR A 110 -13.83 8.04 -22.67
N TYR A 111 -14.67 7.03 -22.44
CA TYR A 111 -14.31 5.64 -22.74
C TYR A 111 -14.20 5.39 -24.25
N THR A 112 -15.07 6.00 -25.07
CA THR A 112 -14.94 5.89 -26.54
C THR A 112 -13.68 6.59 -27.04
N TYR A 113 -13.35 7.78 -26.50
CA TYR A 113 -12.17 8.49 -26.94
C TYR A 113 -10.89 7.77 -26.54
N PHE A 114 -10.66 7.49 -25.26
CA PHE A 114 -9.41 6.87 -24.79
C PHE A 114 -9.33 5.37 -25.07
N GLY A 115 -10.47 4.69 -25.28
CA GLY A 115 -10.52 3.28 -25.58
C GLY A 115 -9.81 2.43 -24.52
N PRO A 116 -8.97 1.45 -24.93
CA PRO A 116 -8.25 0.58 -23.98
C PRO A 116 -7.38 1.32 -22.96
N ALA A 117 -6.95 2.56 -23.22
CA ALA A 117 -6.14 3.30 -22.26
C ALA A 117 -6.93 3.71 -21.00
N ALA A 118 -8.25 3.88 -21.10
CA ALA A 118 -9.10 4.29 -19.98
C ALA A 118 -9.45 3.14 -19.02
N SER A 119 -9.33 1.89 -19.47
CA SER A 119 -9.58 0.71 -18.65
C SER A 119 -8.87 -0.51 -19.24
N PRO A 120 -7.52 -0.59 -19.15
CA PRO A 120 -6.73 -1.62 -19.83
C PRO A 120 -7.11 -3.07 -19.47
N GLN A 121 -7.64 -3.27 -18.26
CA GLN A 121 -8.08 -4.56 -17.73
C GLN A 121 -9.54 -4.90 -18.10
N ASP A 122 -10.25 -4.03 -18.81
CA ASP A 122 -11.63 -4.21 -19.27
C ASP A 122 -11.71 -4.12 -20.80
N VAL A 123 -11.24 -5.20 -21.44
CA VAL A 123 -11.01 -5.25 -22.89
C VAL A 123 -12.33 -5.07 -23.65
N ASN A 124 -12.32 -4.18 -24.65
CA ASN A 124 -13.46 -3.77 -25.48
C ASN A 124 -14.55 -2.93 -24.78
N CYS A 125 -14.34 -2.51 -23.53
CA CYS A 125 -15.30 -1.65 -22.87
C CYS A 125 -15.24 -0.21 -23.42
N THR A 126 -16.39 0.32 -23.86
CA THR A 126 -16.54 1.68 -24.41
C THR A 126 -17.58 2.53 -23.67
N SER A 127 -18.25 1.98 -22.66
CA SER A 127 -19.15 2.70 -21.72
C SER A 127 -19.39 1.87 -20.46
N ASN A 128 -19.64 2.51 -19.31
CA ASN A 128 -19.82 1.85 -18.00
C ASN A 128 -18.63 0.97 -17.57
N CYS A 129 -17.41 1.33 -17.97
CA CYS A 129 -16.22 0.60 -17.58
C CYS A 129 -15.83 0.92 -16.14
N LYS A 130 -14.87 0.16 -15.60
CA LYS A 130 -14.32 0.42 -14.26
C LYS A 130 -13.70 1.81 -14.16
N GLY A 131 -12.88 2.20 -15.13
CA GLY A 131 -12.16 3.48 -15.12
C GLY A 131 -11.09 3.59 -14.03
N TYR A 132 -10.75 2.47 -13.39
CA TYR A 132 -9.65 2.33 -12.43
C TYR A 132 -8.80 1.11 -12.82
N TYR A 133 -7.49 1.24 -12.62
CA TYR A 133 -6.51 0.24 -13.04
C TYR A 133 -5.15 0.51 -12.39
N SER A 134 -4.22 -0.43 -12.50
CA SER A 134 -2.82 -0.27 -12.07
C SER A 134 -1.84 -0.67 -13.17
N TYR A 135 -0.62 -0.17 -13.07
CA TYR A 135 0.52 -0.52 -13.94
C TYR A 135 1.85 -0.24 -13.24
N ASN A 136 2.92 -0.88 -13.69
CA ASN A 136 4.26 -0.62 -13.18
C ASN A 136 5.01 0.32 -14.13
N LEU A 137 5.74 1.29 -13.56
CA LEU A 137 6.57 2.23 -14.27
C LEU A 137 7.95 2.30 -13.61
N GLY A 138 8.92 1.60 -14.19
CA GLY A 138 10.20 1.34 -13.52
C GLY A 138 10.01 0.51 -12.25
N ALA A 139 10.49 1.01 -11.11
CA ALA A 139 10.31 0.37 -9.81
C ALA A 139 9.06 0.83 -9.05
N TRP A 140 8.22 1.64 -9.68
CA TRP A 140 7.00 2.18 -9.09
C TRP A 140 5.79 1.38 -9.50
N HIS A 141 4.90 1.14 -8.53
CA HIS A 141 3.54 0.73 -8.79
C HIS A 141 2.65 1.98 -8.88
N VAL A 142 1.94 2.13 -9.98
CA VAL A 142 1.11 3.30 -10.27
C VAL A 142 -0.34 2.87 -10.39
N ILE A 143 -1.22 3.55 -9.66
CA ILE A 143 -2.64 3.23 -9.54
C ILE A 143 -3.48 4.41 -10.02
N THR A 144 -4.42 4.14 -10.91
CA THR A 144 -5.45 5.07 -11.37
C THR A 144 -6.77 4.70 -10.71
N LEU A 145 -7.40 5.63 -9.99
CA LEU A 145 -8.72 5.44 -9.38
C LEU A 145 -9.78 6.31 -10.05
N ASN A 146 -11.03 5.92 -9.87
CA ASN A 146 -12.21 6.59 -10.41
C ASN A 146 -13.04 7.20 -9.26
N SER A 147 -13.03 8.53 -9.14
CA SER A 147 -13.72 9.26 -8.08
C SER A 147 -15.21 9.43 -8.30
N GLU A 148 -15.74 9.08 -9.48
CA GLU A 148 -17.13 9.34 -9.85
C GLU A 148 -18.05 8.11 -9.69
N ILE A 149 -17.50 7.01 -9.15
CA ILE A 149 -18.24 5.79 -8.81
C ILE A 149 -18.08 5.46 -7.32
N ASP A 150 -18.74 4.40 -6.85
CA ASP A 150 -18.69 4.00 -5.43
C ASP A 150 -17.26 3.71 -4.96
N HIS A 151 -16.88 4.45 -3.92
CA HIS A 151 -15.57 4.44 -3.27
C HIS A 151 -15.72 4.34 -1.74
N SER A 152 -16.88 3.89 -1.27
CA SER A 152 -17.08 3.53 0.14
C SER A 152 -16.18 2.36 0.55
N THR A 153 -15.94 2.18 1.86
CA THR A 153 -15.08 1.10 2.40
C THR A 153 -15.46 -0.30 1.90
N GLY A 154 -16.74 -0.53 1.60
CA GLY A 154 -17.24 -1.80 1.08
C GLY A 154 -17.29 -1.89 -0.45
N SER A 155 -16.93 -0.83 -1.18
CA SER A 155 -17.07 -0.80 -2.63
C SER A 155 -16.15 -1.78 -3.33
N VAL A 156 -16.57 -2.26 -4.50
CA VAL A 156 -15.76 -3.16 -5.35
C VAL A 156 -14.42 -2.52 -5.70
N GLN A 157 -14.37 -1.20 -5.88
CA GLN A 157 -13.15 -0.47 -6.19
C GLN A 157 -12.19 -0.42 -5.00
N VAL A 158 -12.66 -0.20 -3.77
CA VAL A 158 -11.79 -0.22 -2.57
C VAL A 158 -11.29 -1.63 -2.29
N GLN A 159 -12.14 -2.65 -2.45
CA GLN A 159 -11.72 -4.05 -2.33
C GLN A 159 -10.65 -4.41 -3.37
N TRP A 160 -10.85 -4.01 -4.62
CA TRP A 160 -9.86 -4.18 -5.69
C TRP A 160 -8.54 -3.47 -5.36
N LEU A 161 -8.59 -2.20 -4.93
CA LEU A 161 -7.41 -1.42 -4.56
C LEU A 161 -6.58 -2.11 -3.47
N ARG A 162 -7.25 -2.62 -2.42
CA ARG A 162 -6.56 -3.34 -1.35
C ARG A 162 -5.94 -4.65 -1.83
N ALA A 163 -6.60 -5.36 -2.74
CA ALA A 163 -6.06 -6.60 -3.32
C ALA A 163 -4.85 -6.32 -4.24
N ASP A 164 -4.92 -5.28 -5.06
CA ASP A 164 -3.84 -4.81 -5.94
C ASP A 164 -2.61 -4.41 -5.13
N LEU A 165 -2.81 -3.59 -4.09
CA LEU A 165 -1.74 -3.19 -3.16
C LEU A 165 -1.14 -4.38 -2.40
N ALA A 166 -1.94 -5.36 -1.98
CA ALA A 166 -1.46 -6.55 -1.30
C ALA A 166 -0.60 -7.46 -2.20
N ALA A 167 -0.89 -7.49 -3.50
CA ALA A 167 -0.16 -8.27 -4.48
C ALA A 167 1.10 -7.56 -5.01
N ASN A 168 1.25 -6.26 -4.74
CA ASN A 168 2.36 -5.45 -5.22
C ASN A 168 3.61 -5.60 -4.33
N ALA A 169 4.76 -5.84 -4.95
CA ALA A 169 6.06 -5.91 -4.29
C ALA A 169 6.97 -4.70 -4.59
N SER A 170 6.46 -3.68 -5.29
CA SER A 170 7.22 -2.48 -5.64
C SER A 170 7.52 -1.65 -4.40
N LYS A 171 8.72 -1.08 -4.33
CA LYS A 171 9.15 -0.27 -3.16
C LYS A 171 8.39 1.05 -3.06
N CYS A 172 7.97 1.60 -4.20
CA CYS A 172 7.29 2.88 -4.26
C CYS A 172 5.92 2.71 -4.90
N THR A 173 4.91 3.40 -4.36
CA THR A 173 3.55 3.41 -4.87
C THR A 173 3.02 4.83 -5.03
N LEU A 174 2.49 5.13 -6.22
CA LEU A 174 1.80 6.37 -6.53
C LEU A 174 0.36 6.06 -6.92
N ALA A 175 -0.59 6.85 -6.43
CA ALA A 175 -1.98 6.78 -6.88
C ALA A 175 -2.44 8.13 -7.44
N TYR A 176 -3.36 8.12 -8.39
CA TYR A 176 -3.98 9.33 -8.90
C TYR A 176 -5.44 9.14 -9.31
N TRP A 177 -6.23 10.19 -9.12
CA TRP A 177 -7.64 10.29 -9.52
C TRP A 177 -8.06 11.76 -9.52
N HIS A 178 -9.32 12.06 -9.79
CA HIS A 178 -9.73 13.45 -9.99
C HIS A 178 -9.93 14.25 -8.69
N ARG A 179 -10.91 13.92 -7.86
CA ARG A 179 -11.31 14.75 -6.71
C ARG A 179 -10.42 14.54 -5.46
N PRO A 180 -9.81 15.59 -4.88
CA PRO A 180 -8.86 15.45 -3.79
C PRO A 180 -9.52 15.07 -2.47
N ARG A 181 -8.73 14.45 -1.57
CA ARG A 181 -9.12 14.27 -0.17
C ARG A 181 -8.81 15.53 0.63
N PHE A 182 -7.68 16.18 0.35
CA PHE A 182 -7.27 17.41 0.99
C PHE A 182 -7.04 18.52 -0.04
N SER A 183 -7.66 19.68 0.18
CA SER A 183 -7.51 20.83 -0.70
C SER A 183 -7.86 22.11 0.04
N SER A 184 -7.05 23.15 -0.17
CA SER A 184 -7.35 24.52 0.28
C SER A 184 -8.17 25.30 -0.75
N GLY A 185 -8.42 24.70 -1.93
CA GLY A 185 -9.15 25.30 -3.03
C GLY A 185 -10.64 25.49 -2.73
N LYS A 186 -11.40 25.82 -3.76
CA LYS A 186 -12.84 26.13 -3.69
C LYS A 186 -13.65 24.96 -3.12
N HIS A 187 -13.29 23.72 -3.45
CA HIS A 187 -14.04 22.53 -3.06
C HIS A 187 -13.63 21.97 -1.69
N GLY A 188 -12.42 22.28 -1.23
CA GLY A 188 -11.97 21.95 0.12
C GLY A 188 -11.69 20.46 0.35
N ASN A 189 -11.53 20.08 1.61
CA ASN A 189 -11.38 18.67 2.00
C ASN A 189 -12.66 17.87 1.71
N ASN A 190 -12.52 16.66 1.17
CA ASN A 190 -13.63 15.74 0.92
C ASN A 190 -13.45 14.41 1.67
N ALA A 191 -14.15 14.25 2.79
CA ALA A 191 -14.08 13.04 3.62
C ALA A 191 -14.54 11.75 2.90
N GLY A 192 -15.26 11.85 1.79
CA GLY A 192 -15.67 10.72 0.96
C GLY A 192 -14.48 9.86 0.51
N PHE A 193 -13.31 10.47 0.24
CA PHE A 193 -12.11 9.76 -0.20
C PHE A 193 -11.26 9.17 0.93
N GLN A 194 -11.73 9.18 2.17
CA GLN A 194 -11.04 8.54 3.28
C GLN A 194 -10.77 7.04 3.05
N PRO A 195 -11.66 6.23 2.44
CA PRO A 195 -11.38 4.81 2.18
C PRO A 195 -10.23 4.57 1.19
N PHE A 196 -10.10 5.39 0.13
CA PHE A 196 -8.93 5.33 -0.76
C PHE A 196 -7.66 5.66 -0.02
N TRP A 197 -7.65 6.78 0.72
CA TRP A 197 -6.51 7.19 1.54
C TRP A 197 -6.14 6.14 2.58
N GLN A 198 -7.11 5.53 3.24
CA GLN A 198 -6.86 4.50 4.23
C GLN A 198 -6.22 3.26 3.60
N ALA A 199 -6.76 2.78 2.46
CA ALA A 199 -6.17 1.66 1.74
C ALA A 199 -4.73 1.97 1.32
N LEU A 200 -4.49 3.10 0.66
CA LEU A 200 -3.16 3.52 0.21
C LEU A 200 -2.17 3.64 1.38
N TYR A 201 -2.60 4.23 2.49
CA TYR A 201 -1.78 4.43 3.68
C TYR A 201 -1.47 3.11 4.40
N ASP A 202 -2.43 2.19 4.47
CA ASP A 202 -2.24 0.88 5.10
C ASP A 202 -1.15 0.05 4.40
N TYR A 203 -0.95 0.26 3.10
CA TYR A 203 0.09 -0.39 2.28
C TYR A 203 1.29 0.51 1.95
N GLY A 204 1.39 1.70 2.58
CA GLY A 204 2.58 2.55 2.46
C GLY A 204 2.74 3.25 1.11
N ALA A 205 1.67 3.77 0.53
CA ALA A 205 1.77 4.62 -0.66
C ALA A 205 2.50 5.95 -0.38
N ASP A 206 3.21 6.46 -1.39
CA ASP A 206 4.12 7.62 -1.24
C ASP A 206 3.49 8.92 -1.70
N VAL A 207 2.78 8.85 -2.83
CA VAL A 207 2.30 10.03 -3.56
C VAL A 207 0.85 9.84 -4.01
N VAL A 208 0.05 10.87 -3.80
CA VAL A 208 -1.28 11.03 -4.38
C VAL A 208 -1.31 12.26 -5.27
N LEU A 209 -1.83 12.10 -6.49
CA LEU A 209 -2.06 13.21 -7.42
C LEU A 209 -3.57 13.38 -7.66
N ASN A 210 -4.06 14.60 -7.48
CA ASN A 210 -5.44 14.99 -7.71
C ASN A 210 -5.54 16.31 -8.49
N ALA A 211 -6.75 16.68 -8.90
CA ALA A 211 -7.08 17.92 -9.57
C ALA A 211 -8.42 18.46 -9.05
N HIS A 212 -9.39 18.79 -9.90
CA HIS A 212 -10.75 19.24 -9.57
C HIS A 212 -10.83 20.66 -8.97
N ASP A 213 -10.03 20.93 -7.94
CA ASP A 213 -9.73 22.29 -7.55
C ASP A 213 -8.70 22.86 -8.51
N HIS A 214 -9.10 23.89 -9.26
CA HIS A 214 -8.28 24.50 -10.31
C HIS A 214 -7.13 25.34 -9.73
N THR A 215 -6.20 24.68 -9.06
CA THR A 215 -5.09 25.25 -8.31
C THR A 215 -3.89 24.31 -8.39
N TYR A 216 -2.71 24.84 -8.06
CA TYR A 216 -1.57 24.03 -7.65
C TYR A 216 -1.45 24.07 -6.12
N GLU A 217 -1.40 22.90 -5.50
CA GLU A 217 -1.14 22.78 -4.06
C GLU A 217 -0.31 21.53 -3.77
N ARG A 218 0.67 21.66 -2.87
CA ARG A 218 1.46 20.54 -2.33
C ARG A 218 1.29 20.48 -0.82
N PHE A 219 0.99 19.29 -0.31
CA PHE A 219 0.90 19.00 1.11
C PHE A 219 2.15 18.28 1.64
N ALA A 220 2.47 18.48 2.91
CA ALA A 220 3.42 17.64 3.65
C ALA A 220 2.86 16.20 3.78
N PRO A 221 3.73 15.19 3.99
CA PRO A 221 3.28 13.82 4.26
C PRO A 221 2.29 13.77 5.43
N GLN A 222 1.10 13.23 5.17
CA GLN A 222 0.02 13.15 6.15
C GLN A 222 -0.75 11.82 6.10
N ASN A 223 -1.44 11.51 7.20
CA ASN A 223 -2.25 10.31 7.31
C ASN A 223 -3.69 10.55 6.78
N PRO A 224 -4.56 9.51 6.71
CA PRO A 224 -5.92 9.62 6.19
C PRO A 224 -6.85 10.59 6.96
N SER A 225 -6.49 10.98 8.19
CA SER A 225 -7.20 11.98 8.98
C SER A 225 -6.65 13.41 8.82
N GLY A 226 -5.61 13.61 8.02
CA GLY A 226 -5.00 14.92 7.76
C GLY A 226 -4.03 15.38 8.84
N GLN A 227 -3.51 14.45 9.66
CA GLN A 227 -2.45 14.74 10.62
C GLN A 227 -1.09 14.50 9.98
N ALA A 228 -0.12 15.36 10.26
CA ALA A 228 1.25 15.21 9.78
C ALA A 228 1.82 13.84 10.22
N ASP A 229 2.37 13.10 9.26
CA ASP A 229 3.13 11.87 9.51
C ASP A 229 4.36 11.91 8.58
N PRO A 230 5.48 12.54 9.00
CA PRO A 230 6.65 12.72 8.14
C PRO A 230 7.35 11.41 7.76
N ASN A 231 7.05 10.30 8.45
CA ASN A 231 7.72 9.02 8.23
C ASN A 231 6.91 8.05 7.35
N ARG A 232 5.59 8.23 7.27
CA ARG A 232 4.70 7.31 6.53
C ARG A 232 3.50 8.01 5.88
N GLY A 233 3.37 9.31 6.05
CA GLY A 233 2.32 10.07 5.42
C GLY A 233 2.44 10.01 3.90
N ILE A 234 1.30 10.10 3.24
CA ILE A 234 1.25 10.22 1.78
C ILE A 234 1.43 11.71 1.45
N ARG A 235 2.27 12.01 0.47
CA ARG A 235 2.36 13.37 -0.08
C ARG A 235 1.28 13.57 -1.14
N GLU A 236 0.42 14.58 -0.95
CA GLU A 236 -0.60 14.94 -1.95
C GLU A 236 -0.18 16.16 -2.77
N PHE A 237 -0.50 16.11 -4.06
CA PHE A 237 -0.46 17.25 -4.97
C PHE A 237 -1.84 17.45 -5.60
N VAL A 238 -2.37 18.67 -5.51
CA VAL A 238 -3.50 19.14 -6.34
C VAL A 238 -2.91 19.86 -7.54
N VAL A 239 -3.23 19.41 -8.74
CA VAL A 239 -2.67 19.90 -10.01
C VAL A 239 -3.81 20.16 -11.02
N GLY A 240 -4.79 20.96 -10.61
CA GLY A 240 -5.89 21.42 -11.46
C GLY A 240 -5.51 22.63 -12.34
N THR A 241 -4.27 22.64 -12.82
CA THR A 241 -3.66 23.77 -13.54
C THR A 241 -3.65 23.57 -15.05
N GLY A 242 -4.44 22.63 -15.55
CA GLY A 242 -4.37 22.11 -16.92
C GLY A 242 -4.80 23.09 -18.00
N GLY A 243 -5.80 23.92 -17.72
CA GLY A 243 -6.17 25.03 -18.61
C GLY A 243 -7.54 25.65 -18.33
N ALA A 244 -8.39 24.98 -17.54
CA ALA A 244 -9.57 25.61 -16.94
C ALA A 244 -9.22 26.85 -16.09
N ALA A 245 -10.22 27.69 -15.80
CA ALA A 245 -10.01 28.93 -15.04
C ALA A 245 -9.63 28.63 -13.58
N LEU A 246 -8.55 29.23 -13.09
CA LEU A 246 -8.01 28.96 -11.75
C LEU A 246 -8.91 29.50 -10.63
N TYR A 247 -8.92 28.81 -9.50
CA TYR A 247 -9.74 29.14 -8.32
C TYR A 247 -8.99 29.94 -7.25
N SER A 248 -9.71 30.53 -6.30
CA SER A 248 -9.10 31.08 -5.08
C SER A 248 -8.87 29.99 -4.02
N PHE A 249 -8.14 30.32 -2.95
CA PHE A 249 -8.00 29.48 -1.75
C PHE A 249 -8.84 30.07 -0.60
N PRO A 250 -10.09 29.64 -0.39
CA PRO A 250 -10.94 30.21 0.66
C PRO A 250 -10.42 29.91 2.07
N THR A 251 -9.95 28.69 2.28
CA THR A 251 -9.47 28.21 3.58
C THR A 251 -8.23 27.35 3.40
N VAL A 252 -7.10 27.80 3.93
CA VAL A 252 -5.86 27.01 3.92
C VAL A 252 -5.96 25.85 4.91
N GLN A 253 -5.76 24.64 4.41
CA GLN A 253 -5.81 23.42 5.21
C GLN A 253 -4.49 23.14 5.95
N PRO A 254 -4.52 22.36 7.05
CA PRO A 254 -3.31 21.86 7.69
C PRO A 254 -2.38 21.15 6.70
N ASN A 255 -1.07 21.19 6.98
CA ASN A 255 -0.01 20.57 6.18
C ASN A 255 0.14 21.10 4.75
N SER A 256 -0.61 22.13 4.33
CA SER A 256 -0.42 22.78 3.02
C SER A 256 0.90 23.56 2.99
N GLU A 257 1.86 23.11 2.18
CA GLU A 257 3.23 23.64 2.13
C GLU A 257 3.40 24.72 1.04
N VAL A 258 2.85 24.47 -0.16
CA VAL A 258 2.97 25.37 -1.32
C VAL A 258 1.62 25.48 -2.02
N ARG A 259 1.24 26.70 -2.41
CA ARG A 259 -0.03 27.02 -3.07
C ARG A 259 0.22 28.01 -4.20
N ASN A 260 -0.42 27.79 -5.34
CA ASN A 260 -0.46 28.74 -6.45
C ASN A 260 -1.81 28.65 -7.19
N ASN A 261 -2.36 29.79 -7.54
CA ASN A 261 -3.61 29.91 -8.29
C ASN A 261 -3.58 30.97 -9.38
N THR A 262 -2.38 31.35 -9.83
CA THR A 262 -2.21 32.37 -10.88
C THR A 262 -1.47 31.83 -12.11
N THR A 263 -0.96 30.61 -12.01
CA THR A 263 -0.10 30.00 -13.04
C THR A 263 -0.66 28.66 -13.51
N TRP A 264 -0.78 28.49 -14.81
CA TRP A 264 -1.07 27.21 -15.47
C TRP A 264 0.24 26.45 -15.74
N GLY A 265 0.15 25.13 -15.77
CA GLY A 265 1.33 24.29 -15.94
C GLY A 265 1.04 22.83 -15.66
N VAL A 266 2.10 22.03 -15.71
CA VAL A 266 2.05 20.58 -15.46
C VAL A 266 3.00 20.21 -14.33
N LEU A 267 2.64 19.18 -13.56
CA LEU A 267 3.55 18.54 -12.62
C LEU A 267 4.34 17.47 -13.36
N LYS A 268 5.68 17.53 -13.27
CA LYS A 268 6.58 16.46 -13.70
C LYS A 268 7.14 15.75 -12.47
N LEU A 269 7.02 14.43 -12.45
CA LEU A 269 7.70 13.54 -11.52
C LEU A 269 8.76 12.73 -12.24
N THR A 270 9.96 12.67 -11.67
CA THR A 270 11.00 11.71 -12.05
C THR A 270 11.05 10.63 -10.97
N LEU A 271 10.87 9.38 -11.38
CA LEU A 271 10.60 8.25 -10.50
C LEU A 271 11.85 7.37 -10.35
N HIS A 272 12.58 7.55 -9.26
CA HIS A 272 13.78 6.76 -8.95
C HIS A 272 13.38 5.43 -8.27
N PRO A 273 14.27 4.42 -8.19
CA PRO A 273 13.93 3.13 -7.59
C PRO A 273 13.45 3.14 -6.12
N SER A 274 13.77 4.20 -5.37
CA SER A 274 13.42 4.34 -3.95
C SER A 274 13.14 5.79 -3.53
N SER A 275 12.94 6.68 -4.50
CA SER A 275 12.71 8.10 -4.27
C SER A 275 12.03 8.72 -5.50
N TYR A 276 11.61 9.96 -5.38
CA TYR A 276 11.08 10.74 -6.49
C TYR A 276 11.52 12.18 -6.40
N GLU A 277 11.59 12.82 -7.55
CA GLU A 277 11.73 14.26 -7.70
C GLU A 277 10.45 14.81 -8.32
N TRP A 278 10.04 16.01 -7.88
CA TRP A 278 8.94 16.73 -8.51
C TRP A 278 9.41 18.10 -9.01
N LYS A 279 8.76 18.55 -10.08
CA LYS A 279 8.89 19.91 -10.59
C LYS A 279 7.58 20.37 -11.23
N PHE A 280 7.06 21.49 -10.77
CA PHE A 280 6.00 22.21 -11.48
C PHE A 280 6.62 23.01 -12.63
N ILE A 281 6.11 22.79 -13.84
CA ILE A 281 6.58 23.43 -15.07
C ILE A 281 5.47 24.37 -15.56
N PRO A 282 5.67 25.70 -15.45
CA PRO A 282 4.67 26.67 -15.89
C PRO A 282 4.62 26.76 -17.42
N ILE A 283 3.48 27.21 -17.96
CA ILE A 283 3.40 27.62 -19.36
C ILE A 283 4.35 28.79 -19.66
N ALA A 284 4.71 28.95 -20.93
CA ALA A 284 5.60 30.03 -21.36
C ALA A 284 5.07 31.41 -20.92
N GLY A 285 5.96 32.25 -20.39
CA GLY A 285 5.64 33.60 -19.90
C GLY A 285 5.16 33.67 -18.45
N GLN A 286 4.93 32.53 -17.78
CA GLN A 286 4.64 32.47 -16.35
C GLN A 286 5.84 31.94 -15.56
N THR A 287 5.93 32.29 -14.27
CA THR A 287 7.17 32.14 -13.49
C THR A 287 7.07 31.28 -12.25
N PHE A 288 5.87 30.93 -11.78
CA PHE A 288 5.75 30.08 -10.62
C PHE A 288 6.34 28.69 -10.89
N THR A 289 7.15 28.20 -9.96
CA THR A 289 7.69 26.85 -9.97
C THR A 289 7.76 26.34 -8.54
N ASP A 290 7.61 25.04 -8.38
CA ASP A 290 7.88 24.31 -7.15
C ASP A 290 8.68 23.07 -7.52
N SER A 291 9.67 22.71 -6.71
CA SER A 291 10.48 21.53 -6.95
C SER A 291 11.05 20.97 -5.67
N GLY A 292 11.28 19.66 -5.65
CA GLY A 292 11.93 19.00 -4.53
C GLY A 292 12.08 17.51 -4.79
N SER A 293 12.52 16.80 -3.76
CA SER A 293 12.70 15.35 -3.80
C SER A 293 12.32 14.73 -2.46
N ALA A 294 11.85 13.48 -2.48
CA ALA A 294 11.65 12.70 -1.26
C ALA A 294 11.94 11.22 -1.51
N ASN A 295 12.30 10.51 -0.45
CA ASN A 295 12.39 9.05 -0.48
C ASN A 295 10.99 8.44 -0.42
N CYS A 296 10.84 7.26 -1.02
CA CYS A 296 9.66 6.44 -0.76
C CYS A 296 9.69 5.93 0.67
N ILE A 297 8.53 5.67 1.24
CA ILE A 297 8.33 5.02 2.53
C ILE A 297 9.03 3.66 2.45
N ASP A 298 10.08 3.49 3.25
CA ASP A 298 10.91 2.29 3.13
C ASP A 298 10.22 1.09 3.78
N ALA A 299 9.59 0.23 2.99
CA ALA A 299 9.08 -1.07 3.46
C ALA A 299 10.18 -1.96 4.09
N GLY A 300 11.46 -1.74 3.73
CA GLY A 300 12.60 -2.41 4.37
C GLY A 300 12.91 -1.90 5.79
N SER A 301 12.46 -0.69 6.12
CA SER A 301 12.39 -0.21 7.51
C SER A 301 11.12 -0.69 8.21
N ASP A 302 10.16 -1.23 7.48
CA ASP A 302 8.89 -1.66 8.05
C ASP A 302 8.90 -3.12 8.51
N LEU A 303 9.39 -4.05 7.68
CA LEU A 303 9.54 -5.44 8.09
C LEU A 303 10.53 -5.55 9.25
N ILE A 304 10.09 -6.17 10.35
CA ILE A 304 10.95 -6.48 11.50
C ILE A 304 11.46 -7.91 11.36
N PHE A 305 10.53 -8.85 11.21
CA PHE A 305 10.84 -10.28 11.14
C PHE A 305 9.67 -11.05 10.53
N ALA A 306 9.97 -12.05 9.71
CA ALA A 306 8.99 -13.02 9.20
C ALA A 306 9.59 -14.42 9.16
N ASP A 307 8.78 -15.41 9.55
CA ASP A 307 9.10 -16.82 9.42
C ASP A 307 7.81 -17.63 9.24
N GLY A 308 7.73 -18.34 8.11
CA GLY A 308 6.68 -19.33 7.85
C GLY A 308 7.11 -20.76 8.19
N PHE A 309 8.23 -20.95 8.89
CA PHE A 309 8.77 -22.25 9.30
C PHE A 309 9.13 -23.21 8.14
N GLU A 310 9.04 -22.76 6.89
CA GLU A 310 9.37 -23.55 5.69
C GLU A 310 10.83 -23.98 5.61
N SER A 311 11.73 -23.36 6.39
CA SER A 311 13.11 -23.81 6.56
C SER A 311 13.22 -25.16 7.31
N GLY A 312 12.14 -25.62 7.92
CA GLY A 312 12.07 -26.89 8.64
C GLY A 312 12.70 -26.87 10.03
N ASN A 313 13.11 -25.70 10.55
CA ASN A 313 13.76 -25.57 11.85
C ASN A 313 13.54 -24.18 12.48
N LEU A 314 13.99 -24.00 13.73
CA LEU A 314 13.79 -22.77 14.50
C LEU A 314 14.96 -21.77 14.42
N SER A 315 15.97 -22.01 13.56
CA SER A 315 17.24 -21.24 13.58
C SER A 315 17.13 -19.77 13.17
N VAL A 316 16.02 -19.39 12.53
CA VAL A 316 15.77 -18.00 12.12
C VAL A 316 15.27 -17.13 13.28
N TRP A 317 14.73 -17.73 14.34
CA TRP A 317 14.35 -17.07 15.58
C TRP A 317 15.60 -16.76 16.42
N SER A 318 15.55 -15.70 17.22
CA SER A 318 16.68 -15.30 18.07
C SER A 318 17.01 -16.35 19.14
N SER A 319 15.98 -17.02 19.68
CA SER A 319 16.14 -18.20 20.55
C SER A 319 14.83 -18.98 20.66
N SER A 320 14.89 -20.18 21.23
CA SER A 320 13.73 -21.00 21.55
C SER A 320 13.83 -21.63 22.93
N THR A 321 12.67 -21.91 23.55
CA THR A 321 12.53 -22.71 24.76
C THR A 321 11.66 -23.90 24.38
N THR A 322 12.26 -25.08 24.29
CA THR A 322 11.63 -26.23 23.60
C THR A 322 11.07 -27.30 24.51
N ASP A 323 11.36 -27.24 25.80
CA ASP A 323 11.09 -28.29 26.80
C ASP A 323 11.23 -29.71 26.24
N SER A 324 12.47 -30.22 26.21
CA SER A 324 12.72 -31.60 25.78
C SER A 324 12.26 -31.98 24.35
N GLY A 325 11.89 -31.02 23.50
CA GLY A 325 11.53 -31.23 22.09
C GLY A 325 10.05 -30.99 21.76
N ASP A 326 9.28 -30.53 22.74
CA ASP A 326 7.85 -30.25 22.67
C ASP A 326 7.50 -29.05 21.77
N LEU A 327 8.50 -28.20 21.50
CA LEU A 327 8.46 -27.18 20.47
C LEU A 327 9.30 -27.60 19.25
N ASN A 328 8.67 -27.80 18.09
CA ASN A 328 9.39 -28.11 16.85
C ASN A 328 8.65 -27.69 15.58
N VAL A 329 9.35 -27.68 14.44
CA VAL A 329 8.73 -27.45 13.14
C VAL A 329 8.27 -28.79 12.55
N HIS A 330 7.00 -28.85 12.13
CA HIS A 330 6.38 -30.09 11.68
C HIS A 330 5.41 -29.87 10.51
N GLY A 331 5.28 -30.87 9.63
CA GLY A 331 4.36 -30.79 8.46
C GLY A 331 2.88 -30.82 8.85
N ALA A 332 2.53 -31.56 9.90
CA ALA A 332 1.15 -31.57 10.43
C ALA A 332 0.71 -30.23 11.05
N ALA A 333 1.66 -29.33 11.32
CA ALA A 333 1.38 -28.00 11.85
C ALA A 333 1.27 -26.94 10.75
N ALA A 334 1.39 -27.32 9.47
CA ALA A 334 1.29 -26.40 8.34
C ALA A 334 -0.15 -25.87 8.21
N LEU A 335 -0.32 -24.58 8.45
CA LEU A 335 -1.56 -23.82 8.22
C LEU A 335 -1.46 -22.99 6.93
N VAL A 336 -0.23 -22.65 6.53
CA VAL A 336 0.13 -22.01 5.26
C VAL A 336 1.38 -22.71 4.74
N GLY A 337 1.38 -23.12 3.48
CA GLY A 337 2.56 -23.79 2.91
C GLY A 337 2.67 -25.26 3.35
N SER A 338 3.87 -25.69 3.75
CA SER A 338 4.19 -27.11 3.98
C SER A 338 4.72 -27.44 5.37
N LYS A 339 5.07 -26.43 6.17
CA LYS A 339 5.57 -26.59 7.54
C LYS A 339 4.97 -25.51 8.44
N GLY A 340 4.76 -25.85 9.71
CA GLY A 340 4.43 -24.88 10.74
C GLY A 340 5.07 -25.25 12.07
N LEU A 341 4.87 -24.40 13.07
CA LEU A 341 5.34 -24.60 14.44
C LEU A 341 4.34 -25.44 15.22
N ARG A 342 4.80 -26.59 15.71
CA ARG A 342 4.07 -27.47 16.61
C ARG A 342 4.44 -27.16 18.06
N VAL A 343 3.42 -26.93 18.88
CA VAL A 343 3.55 -26.66 20.32
C VAL A 343 2.82 -27.77 21.08
N MET A 344 3.57 -28.70 21.69
CA MET A 344 3.02 -29.78 22.50
C MET A 344 3.03 -29.39 23.98
N ILE A 345 1.87 -29.20 24.58
CA ILE A 345 1.72 -28.87 26.00
C ILE A 345 1.43 -30.17 26.74
N ASP A 346 2.42 -30.71 27.44
CA ASP A 346 2.28 -31.90 28.29
C ASP A 346 2.46 -31.59 29.79
N ASP A 347 3.02 -30.42 30.10
CA ASP A 347 3.12 -29.88 31.45
C ASP A 347 2.76 -28.37 31.52
N ASN A 348 3.28 -27.66 32.54
CA ASN A 348 3.01 -26.24 32.78
C ASN A 348 4.20 -25.32 32.41
N ASN A 349 5.29 -25.89 31.88
CA ASN A 349 6.47 -25.14 31.49
C ASN A 349 6.19 -24.36 30.20
N PRO A 350 6.64 -23.11 30.11
CA PRO A 350 6.43 -22.31 28.92
C PRO A 350 7.34 -22.77 27.78
N ILE A 351 6.75 -22.96 26.60
CA ILE A 351 7.46 -23.32 25.37
C ILE A 351 7.15 -22.30 24.26
N TYR A 352 8.19 -21.69 23.69
CA TYR A 352 8.05 -20.59 22.75
C TYR A 352 9.31 -20.34 21.94
N VAL A 353 9.14 -19.66 20.81
CA VAL A 353 10.22 -18.98 20.08
C VAL A 353 10.29 -17.50 20.50
N THR A 354 11.48 -16.90 20.43
CA THR A 354 11.74 -15.49 20.77
C THR A 354 12.36 -14.76 19.58
N ASP A 355 11.88 -13.55 19.30
CA ASP A 355 12.51 -12.61 18.37
C ASP A 355 12.94 -11.34 19.12
N ASP A 356 14.24 -11.03 19.03
CA ASP A 356 14.92 -9.89 19.66
C ASP A 356 15.24 -8.76 18.66
N ARG A 357 14.74 -8.86 17.42
CA ARG A 357 14.88 -7.82 16.39
C ARG A 357 14.06 -6.55 16.62
N PRO A 358 12.89 -6.56 17.29
CA PRO A 358 12.21 -5.30 17.61
C PRO A 358 13.16 -4.45 18.46
N ASN A 359 13.32 -3.17 18.13
CA ASN A 359 14.27 -2.32 18.85
C ASN A 359 13.60 -1.02 19.27
N ALA A 360 13.15 -0.98 20.52
CA ALA A 360 12.40 0.14 21.07
C ALA A 360 11.26 0.60 20.16
N GLU A 361 10.46 -0.35 19.66
CA GLU A 361 9.41 -0.04 18.69
C GLU A 361 8.28 0.76 19.35
N ARG A 362 7.96 1.92 18.77
CA ARG A 362 6.81 2.74 19.16
C ARG A 362 5.50 2.26 18.54
N ARG A 363 5.59 1.41 17.53
CA ARG A 363 4.46 0.70 16.94
C ARG A 363 4.93 -0.67 16.50
N TYR A 364 4.09 -1.67 16.72
CA TYR A 364 4.41 -3.05 16.41
C TYR A 364 3.17 -3.76 15.89
N ARG A 365 3.26 -4.24 14.66
CA ARG A 365 2.26 -5.07 14.03
C ARG A 365 2.76 -6.49 13.97
N ALA A 366 1.86 -7.43 14.21
CA ALA A 366 2.16 -8.84 14.16
C ALA A 366 0.99 -9.60 13.55
N ARG A 367 1.30 -10.58 12.71
CA ARG A 367 0.35 -11.55 12.19
C ARG A 367 0.93 -12.94 12.39
N PHE A 368 0.10 -13.86 12.84
CA PHE A 368 0.40 -15.29 12.88
C PHE A 368 -0.88 -16.10 12.70
N TYR A 369 -0.74 -17.29 12.15
CA TYR A 369 -1.80 -18.27 12.08
C TYR A 369 -1.76 -19.11 13.34
N PHE A 370 -2.93 -19.49 13.84
CA PHE A 370 -3.10 -20.30 15.03
C PHE A 370 -4.25 -21.28 14.83
N ASP A 371 -4.01 -22.55 15.16
CA ASP A 371 -5.04 -23.58 15.22
C ASP A 371 -5.02 -24.20 16.63
N PRO A 372 -6.16 -24.14 17.38
CA PRO A 372 -6.31 -24.85 18.63
C PRO A 372 -6.02 -26.35 18.54
N ASN A 373 -6.24 -26.97 17.37
CA ASN A 373 -6.03 -28.37 17.07
C ASN A 373 -6.59 -29.32 18.15
N SER A 374 -7.82 -29.03 18.55
CA SER A 374 -8.57 -29.80 19.56
C SER A 374 -7.88 -29.92 20.92
N ILE A 375 -6.97 -29.00 21.28
CA ILE A 375 -6.25 -29.05 22.55
C ILE A 375 -7.21 -29.17 23.75
N SER A 376 -6.92 -30.11 24.65
CA SER A 376 -7.74 -30.32 25.84
C SER A 376 -7.50 -29.19 26.83
N MET A 377 -8.58 -28.60 27.33
CA MET A 377 -8.55 -27.54 28.34
C MET A 377 -9.79 -27.68 29.22
N ALA A 378 -9.65 -27.46 30.53
CA ALA A 378 -10.82 -27.34 31.39
C ALA A 378 -11.54 -26.00 31.17
N ASN A 379 -12.78 -25.91 31.64
CA ASN A 379 -13.51 -24.65 31.60
C ASN A 379 -12.87 -23.61 32.54
N GLY A 380 -12.48 -22.47 31.99
CA GLY A 380 -11.78 -21.40 32.70
C GLY A 380 -10.26 -21.39 32.48
N ASP A 381 -9.70 -22.48 31.93
CA ASP A 381 -8.27 -22.56 31.66
C ASP A 381 -7.85 -21.54 30.60
N ALA A 382 -6.63 -21.03 30.75
CA ALA A 382 -6.00 -20.13 29.82
C ALA A 382 -4.49 -20.37 29.67
N HIS A 383 -3.91 -19.76 28.64
CA HIS A 383 -2.49 -19.46 28.55
C HIS A 383 -2.26 -18.32 27.55
N PHE A 384 -1.05 -17.73 27.55
CA PHE A 384 -0.69 -16.70 26.58
C PHE A 384 -0.07 -17.32 25.32
N LEU A 385 -0.62 -16.98 24.14
CA LEU A 385 -0.11 -17.39 22.83
C LEU A 385 1.05 -16.52 22.35
N PHE A 386 0.99 -15.23 22.69
CA PHE A 386 1.90 -14.22 22.19
C PHE A 386 2.09 -13.11 23.22
N ASN A 387 3.34 -12.72 23.46
CA ASN A 387 3.67 -11.59 24.33
C ASN A 387 4.68 -10.67 23.65
N GLY A 388 4.49 -9.37 23.78
CA GLY A 388 5.50 -8.35 23.47
C GLY A 388 6.02 -7.71 24.75
N TYR A 389 7.33 -7.43 24.79
CA TYR A 389 8.05 -6.96 25.96
C TYR A 389 8.73 -5.62 25.69
N ASN A 390 8.66 -4.74 26.69
CA ASN A 390 9.57 -3.61 26.84
C ASN A 390 10.83 -4.09 27.57
N GLY A 391 11.99 -3.88 26.96
CA GLY A 391 13.20 -4.59 27.30
C GLY A 391 13.00 -6.11 27.26
N THR A 392 13.55 -6.83 28.23
CA THR A 392 13.56 -8.30 28.23
C THR A 392 12.48 -8.95 29.08
N SER A 393 11.78 -8.19 29.94
CA SER A 393 10.93 -8.75 31.00
C SER A 393 9.58 -8.07 31.18
N ARG A 394 9.45 -6.78 30.87
CA ARG A 394 8.19 -6.06 31.10
C ARG A 394 7.23 -6.30 29.96
N ARG A 395 6.26 -7.19 30.15
CA ARG A 395 5.23 -7.45 29.14
C ARG A 395 4.34 -6.21 28.94
N VAL A 396 4.20 -5.75 27.69
CA VAL A 396 3.40 -4.58 27.28
C VAL A 396 2.30 -4.90 26.27
N LEU A 397 2.37 -6.07 25.65
CA LEU A 397 1.39 -6.63 24.72
C LEU A 397 1.19 -8.11 25.05
N ARG A 398 -0.06 -8.60 25.01
CA ARG A 398 -0.38 -10.01 25.23
C ARG A 398 -1.59 -10.48 24.43
N VAL A 399 -1.57 -11.72 23.97
CA VAL A 399 -2.71 -12.46 23.43
C VAL A 399 -2.96 -13.68 24.31
N GLU A 400 -4.12 -13.75 24.92
CA GLU A 400 -4.58 -14.87 25.76
C GLU A 400 -5.48 -15.79 24.96
N PHE A 401 -5.25 -17.08 25.08
CA PHE A 401 -6.16 -18.15 24.65
C PHE A 401 -6.81 -18.75 25.90
N HIS A 402 -8.13 -18.88 25.85
CA HIS A 402 -8.96 -19.25 26.99
C HIS A 402 -10.07 -20.21 26.56
N ARG A 403 -10.48 -21.11 27.44
CA ARG A 403 -11.65 -21.97 27.21
C ARG A 403 -12.80 -21.60 28.14
N SER A 404 -13.97 -21.32 27.57
CA SER A 404 -15.19 -21.01 28.32
C SER A 404 -16.40 -21.70 27.74
N SER A 405 -17.15 -22.40 28.59
CA SER A 405 -18.41 -23.08 28.26
C SER A 405 -18.29 -23.94 27.01
N GLY A 406 -17.20 -24.71 26.90
CA GLY A 406 -16.91 -25.56 25.76
C GLY A 406 -16.29 -24.86 24.54
N ASN A 407 -16.23 -23.53 24.52
CA ASN A 407 -15.73 -22.75 23.40
C ASN A 407 -14.30 -22.24 23.63
N TYR A 408 -13.51 -22.19 22.56
CA TYR A 408 -12.23 -21.49 22.55
C TYR A 408 -12.43 -20.00 22.35
N GLN A 409 -11.62 -19.20 23.03
CA GLN A 409 -11.70 -17.75 23.00
C GLN A 409 -10.31 -17.12 22.95
N ILE A 410 -10.20 -16.00 22.24
CA ILE A 410 -9.01 -15.16 22.21
C ILE A 410 -9.35 -13.77 22.72
N ARG A 411 -8.42 -13.15 23.45
CA ARG A 411 -8.41 -11.71 23.72
C ARG A 411 -6.99 -11.15 23.65
N ALA A 412 -6.88 -9.86 23.38
CA ALA A 412 -5.61 -9.14 23.39
C ALA A 412 -5.63 -8.04 24.46
N GLY A 413 -4.45 -7.58 24.87
CA GLY A 413 -4.34 -6.45 25.78
C GLY A 413 -3.01 -5.72 25.66
N LEU A 414 -3.02 -4.45 26.09
CA LEU A 414 -1.87 -3.57 26.18
C LEU A 414 -1.74 -2.94 27.57
N LEU A 415 -0.50 -2.69 27.97
CA LEU A 415 -0.16 -2.08 29.25
C LEU A 415 -0.05 -0.55 29.12
N ASN A 416 -0.70 0.19 30.01
CA ASN A 416 -0.53 1.64 30.11
C ASN A 416 0.72 2.02 30.95
N ASP A 417 1.03 3.32 31.06
CA ASP A 417 2.17 3.82 31.84
C ASP A 417 2.02 3.61 33.34
N GLY A 418 0.77 3.67 33.84
CA GLY A 418 0.38 3.38 35.21
C GLY A 418 0.29 1.88 35.59
N THR A 419 0.71 0.97 34.70
CA THR A 419 0.71 -0.50 34.89
C THR A 419 -0.65 -1.21 34.82
N ALA A 420 -1.74 -0.48 34.55
CA ALA A 420 -3.03 -1.09 34.28
C ALA A 420 -3.06 -1.68 32.86
N TRP A 421 -3.78 -2.80 32.72
CA TRP A 421 -4.00 -3.45 31.43
C TRP A 421 -5.35 -3.02 30.85
N SER A 422 -5.32 -2.47 29.64
CA SER A 422 -6.51 -2.38 28.81
C SER A 422 -6.63 -3.65 27.97
N GLN A 423 -7.82 -4.23 27.89
CA GLN A 423 -8.06 -5.52 27.24
C GLN A 423 -9.26 -5.46 26.32
N THR A 424 -9.23 -6.27 25.27
CA THR A 424 -10.38 -6.48 24.41
C THR A 424 -11.40 -7.38 25.12
N ASN A 425 -12.62 -7.44 24.58
CA ASN A 425 -13.54 -8.54 24.87
C ASN A 425 -12.89 -9.89 24.51
N ARG A 426 -13.45 -10.98 25.03
CA ARG A 426 -13.14 -12.34 24.56
C ARG A 426 -13.96 -12.65 23.32
N PHE A 427 -13.29 -13.13 22.28
CA PHE A 427 -13.91 -13.50 21.01
C PHE A 427 -13.83 -15.00 20.82
N THR A 428 -14.98 -15.65 20.61
CA THR A 428 -15.05 -17.07 20.32
C THR A 428 -14.41 -17.35 18.95
N ILE A 429 -13.58 -18.39 18.91
CA ILE A 429 -13.00 -18.94 17.68
C ILE A 429 -13.38 -20.41 17.53
N SER A 430 -13.34 -20.93 16.31
CA SER A 430 -13.63 -22.34 16.06
C SER A 430 -12.41 -23.20 16.37
N ASN A 431 -12.60 -24.51 16.27
CA ASN A 431 -11.51 -25.48 16.33
C ASN A 431 -10.89 -25.69 14.93
N GLY A 432 -10.30 -24.63 14.40
CA GLY A 432 -9.59 -24.65 13.12
C GLY A 432 -8.63 -23.47 13.02
N ALA A 433 -7.96 -23.37 11.87
CA ALA A 433 -6.98 -22.32 11.61
C ALA A 433 -7.62 -20.92 11.56
N HIS A 434 -7.04 -19.99 12.29
CA HIS A 434 -7.36 -18.57 12.26
C HIS A 434 -6.09 -17.76 12.09
N PHE A 435 -6.12 -16.67 11.31
CA PHE A 435 -5.01 -15.72 11.34
C PHE A 435 -5.36 -14.54 12.24
N ILE A 436 -4.49 -14.32 13.22
CA ILE A 436 -4.62 -13.29 14.24
C ILE A 436 -3.67 -12.16 13.85
N GLU A 437 -4.21 -10.95 13.69
CA GLU A 437 -3.42 -9.76 13.41
C GLU A 437 -3.61 -8.70 14.50
N LEU A 438 -2.51 -8.08 14.89
CA LEU A 438 -2.41 -7.07 15.95
C LEU A 438 -1.76 -5.80 15.42
N ASP A 439 -2.17 -4.66 15.95
CA ASP A 439 -1.48 -3.39 15.76
C ASP A 439 -1.41 -2.63 17.09
N TRP A 440 -0.25 -2.73 17.74
CA TRP A 440 0.06 -2.07 19.01
C TRP A 440 0.74 -0.73 18.76
N ARG A 441 0.28 0.32 19.42
CA ARG A 441 0.76 1.71 19.23
C ARG A 441 1.04 2.35 20.58
N ALA A 442 2.23 2.90 20.74
CA ALA A 442 2.55 3.80 21.85
C ALA A 442 1.89 5.16 21.63
N ALA A 443 1.47 5.81 22.71
CA ALA A 443 1.02 7.19 22.68
C ALA A 443 2.14 8.12 22.17
N THR A 444 1.75 9.24 21.56
CA THR A 444 2.69 10.16 20.90
C THR A 444 3.56 10.90 21.91
N GLY A 445 3.08 11.07 23.14
CA GLY A 445 3.82 11.63 24.27
C GLY A 445 2.98 11.59 25.55
N ALA A 446 3.59 11.98 26.66
CA ALA A 446 2.98 11.91 27.98
C ALA A 446 1.61 12.60 28.02
N GLY A 447 0.59 11.89 28.50
CA GLY A 447 -0.77 12.39 28.63
C GLY A 447 -1.53 12.56 27.31
N ALA A 448 -0.95 12.19 26.16
CA ALA A 448 -1.62 12.31 24.87
C ALA A 448 -2.79 11.33 24.71
N ASN A 449 -2.81 10.23 25.49
CA ASN A 449 -3.89 9.24 25.52
C ASN A 449 -4.30 8.72 24.13
N ASN A 450 -3.36 8.65 23.19
CA ASN A 450 -3.61 8.22 21.80
C ASN A 450 -2.87 6.94 21.43
N GLY A 451 -2.35 6.22 22.43
CA GLY A 451 -1.92 4.84 22.30
C GLY A 451 -3.11 3.89 22.16
N GLY A 452 -2.84 2.70 21.64
CA GLY A 452 -3.92 1.76 21.33
C GLY A 452 -3.46 0.38 20.89
N LEU A 453 -4.44 -0.51 20.78
CA LEU A 453 -4.28 -1.87 20.28
C LEU A 453 -5.48 -2.24 19.44
N THR A 454 -5.23 -2.55 18.18
CA THR A 454 -6.24 -3.06 17.26
C THR A 454 -6.06 -4.56 17.06
N LEU A 455 -7.16 -5.32 17.05
CA LEU A 455 -7.18 -6.78 16.89
C LEU A 455 -8.09 -7.15 15.72
N TRP A 456 -7.56 -7.93 14.79
CA TRP A 456 -8.31 -8.61 13.74
C TRP A 456 -8.19 -10.12 13.90
N ILE A 457 -9.28 -10.81 13.58
CA ILE A 457 -9.32 -12.28 13.47
C ILE A 457 -9.91 -12.57 12.09
N ASP A 458 -9.17 -13.32 11.28
CA ASP A 458 -9.54 -13.65 9.90
C ASP A 458 -9.83 -12.41 9.05
N GLY A 459 -8.99 -11.37 9.21
CA GLY A 459 -9.12 -10.09 8.50
C GLY A 459 -10.28 -9.22 8.97
N THR A 460 -11.15 -9.73 9.85
CA THR A 460 -12.27 -8.99 10.40
C THR A 460 -11.84 -8.22 11.64
N LEU A 461 -12.08 -6.90 11.65
CA LEU A 461 -11.82 -6.05 12.81
C LEU A 461 -12.68 -6.51 14.00
N ARG A 462 -12.06 -6.94 15.09
CA ARG A 462 -12.75 -7.39 16.31
C ARG A 462 -12.75 -6.32 17.39
N SER A 463 -11.65 -5.58 17.53
CA SER A 463 -11.53 -4.55 18.56
C SER A 463 -10.53 -3.47 18.17
N ASN A 464 -10.76 -2.25 18.64
CA ASN A 464 -9.85 -1.13 18.51
C ASN A 464 -9.78 -0.38 19.84
N LEU A 465 -8.87 -0.80 20.73
CA LEU A 465 -8.62 -0.10 21.99
C LEU A 465 -7.87 1.21 21.68
N THR A 466 -8.41 2.32 22.16
CA THR A 466 -7.83 3.67 22.03
C THR A 466 -7.85 4.34 23.40
N GLY A 467 -7.33 5.56 23.52
CA GLY A 467 -7.40 6.29 24.79
C GLY A 467 -6.34 5.89 25.81
N VAL A 468 -5.29 5.14 25.40
CA VAL A 468 -4.30 4.59 26.33
C VAL A 468 -3.06 5.49 26.38
N ASP A 469 -2.68 5.95 27.57
CA ASP A 469 -1.37 6.55 27.82
C ASP A 469 -0.33 5.44 28.04
N ASN A 470 0.48 5.17 27.02
CA ASN A 470 1.55 4.18 27.03
C ASN A 470 2.81 4.73 26.33
N ASP A 471 3.06 6.04 26.44
CA ASP A 471 4.15 6.72 25.73
C ASP A 471 5.53 6.32 26.26
N THR A 472 5.60 5.76 27.47
CA THR A 472 6.84 5.18 28.06
C THR A 472 7.07 3.72 27.68
N ARG A 473 6.16 3.10 26.93
CA ARG A 473 6.26 1.68 26.53
C ARG A 473 6.88 1.53 25.14
N ARG A 474 7.68 0.49 24.96
CA ARG A 474 8.20 0.04 23.66
C ARG A 474 8.09 -1.47 23.52
N ILE A 475 8.17 -1.98 22.30
CA ILE A 475 8.37 -3.40 22.04
C ILE A 475 9.81 -3.62 21.57
N ASP A 476 10.56 -4.37 22.35
CA ASP A 476 11.97 -4.72 22.15
C ASP A 476 12.16 -6.23 21.91
N ARG A 477 11.11 -7.01 22.17
CA ARG A 477 11.13 -8.47 22.07
C ARG A 477 9.73 -8.99 21.95
N ILE A 478 9.56 -10.09 21.21
CA ILE A 478 8.33 -10.87 21.24
C ILE A 478 8.59 -12.35 21.53
N ARG A 479 7.54 -13.04 21.97
CA ARG A 479 7.50 -14.51 22.09
C ARG A 479 6.21 -15.06 21.50
N LEU A 480 6.31 -16.19 20.81
CA LEU A 480 5.20 -16.91 20.20
C LEU A 480 5.23 -18.39 20.62
N GLY A 481 4.10 -18.94 21.07
CA GLY A 481 3.97 -20.32 21.55
C GLY A 481 3.04 -20.43 22.77
N ALA A 482 3.26 -21.39 23.66
CA ALA A 482 2.64 -21.41 24.98
C ALA A 482 3.51 -20.60 25.96
N VAL A 483 3.36 -19.27 25.93
CA VAL A 483 4.38 -18.33 26.43
C VAL A 483 4.43 -18.22 27.95
N ALA A 484 3.27 -18.29 28.62
CA ALA A 484 3.17 -18.14 30.06
C ALA A 484 1.78 -18.55 30.57
N THR A 485 1.70 -18.74 31.90
CA THR A 485 0.46 -18.99 32.65
C THR A 485 -0.35 -20.15 32.07
N ILE A 486 0.32 -21.27 31.78
CA ILE A 486 -0.33 -22.48 31.30
C ILE A 486 -1.03 -23.12 32.49
N ASP A 487 -2.35 -23.22 32.43
CA ASP A 487 -3.13 -23.90 33.47
C ASP A 487 -2.96 -25.43 33.39
N ALA A 488 -3.02 -26.11 34.53
CA ALA A 488 -2.74 -27.55 34.63
C ALA A 488 -3.73 -28.44 33.85
N GLY A 489 -4.91 -27.94 33.50
CA GLY A 489 -5.87 -28.64 32.66
C GLY A 489 -5.64 -28.49 31.15
N THR A 490 -4.66 -27.69 30.72
CA THR A 490 -4.33 -27.46 29.31
C THR A 490 -3.33 -28.47 28.80
N ARG A 491 -3.74 -29.42 27.95
CA ARG A 491 -2.86 -30.49 27.42
C ARG A 491 -3.16 -30.83 25.97
N GLY A 492 -2.14 -31.21 25.22
CA GLY A 492 -2.23 -31.60 23.81
C GLY A 492 -1.42 -30.68 22.92
N THR A 493 -1.76 -30.60 21.64
CA THR A 493 -0.96 -29.87 20.65
C THR A 493 -1.76 -28.76 20.01
N CYS A 494 -1.17 -27.58 19.90
CA CYS A 494 -1.66 -26.50 19.04
C CYS A 494 -0.62 -26.13 17.97
N TYR A 495 -1.08 -25.48 16.90
CA TYR A 495 -0.24 -25.14 15.75
C TYR A 495 -0.17 -23.64 15.53
N PHE A 496 0.99 -23.18 15.10
CA PHE A 496 1.24 -21.81 14.68
C PHE A 496 1.92 -21.78 13.32
N ASP A 497 1.68 -20.74 12.54
CA ASP A 497 2.32 -20.61 11.23
C ASP A 497 2.41 -19.17 10.74
N ALA A 498 3.21 -18.96 9.69
CA ALA A 498 3.31 -17.73 8.90
C ALA A 498 3.36 -16.47 9.78
N PHE A 499 4.32 -16.45 10.71
CA PHE A 499 4.58 -15.31 11.56
C PHE A 499 5.19 -14.18 10.73
N GLU A 500 4.68 -12.97 10.91
CA GLU A 500 5.23 -11.78 10.31
C GLU A 500 5.01 -10.59 11.24
N SER A 501 6.01 -9.72 11.32
CA SER A 501 5.97 -8.52 12.15
C SER A 501 6.51 -7.32 11.40
N ARG A 502 5.84 -6.19 11.59
CA ARG A 502 6.12 -4.93 10.90
C ARG A 502 6.01 -3.76 11.86
N ARG A 503 6.63 -2.62 11.53
CA ARG A 503 6.52 -1.39 12.32
C ARG A 503 5.19 -0.67 12.06
N GLN A 504 4.61 -0.81 10.88
CA GLN A 504 3.61 0.12 10.35
C GLN A 504 2.57 -0.52 9.41
N THR A 505 2.98 -1.23 8.34
CA THR A 505 2.04 -1.61 7.27
C THR A 505 1.14 -2.78 7.66
N TYR A 506 -0.06 -2.79 7.09
CA TYR A 506 -0.98 -3.91 7.21
C TYR A 506 -0.36 -5.17 6.63
N ILE A 507 -0.46 -6.28 7.37
CA ILE A 507 0.14 -7.55 6.95
C ILE A 507 -0.87 -8.34 6.13
N GLY A 508 -2.08 -8.55 6.67
CA GLY A 508 -3.13 -9.32 6.03
C GLY A 508 -2.86 -10.83 5.96
N PRO A 509 -3.72 -11.57 5.24
CA PRO A 509 -3.56 -13.01 5.08
C PRO A 509 -2.26 -13.31 4.34
N ALA A 510 -1.60 -14.42 4.70
CA ALA A 510 -0.47 -14.90 3.91
C ALA A 510 -0.95 -15.18 2.47
N ALA A 511 -0.15 -14.77 1.48
CA ALA A 511 -0.37 -15.20 0.12
C ALA A 511 -0.33 -16.74 0.08
N SER A 512 -1.40 -17.38 -0.38
CA SER A 512 -1.33 -18.80 -0.69
C SER A 512 -0.35 -18.94 -1.85
N LEU A 513 0.68 -19.76 -1.69
CA LEU A 513 1.41 -20.30 -2.83
C LEU A 513 0.44 -21.24 -3.56
N SER A 514 -0.51 -20.67 -4.31
CA SER A 514 -1.06 -21.41 -5.43
C SER A 514 0.14 -21.70 -6.32
N ALA A 515 0.42 -22.99 -6.53
CA ALA A 515 1.40 -23.40 -7.50
C ALA A 515 1.05 -22.67 -8.81
N LEU A 516 1.85 -21.68 -9.18
CA LEU A 516 1.88 -21.15 -10.53
C LEU A 516 2.34 -22.32 -11.40
N THR A 517 1.39 -23.16 -11.81
CA THR A 517 1.56 -23.99 -12.98
C THR A 517 1.72 -22.99 -14.12
N ILE A 518 2.98 -22.74 -14.51
CA ILE A 518 3.32 -22.10 -15.77
C ILE A 518 2.79 -23.04 -16.85
N SER A 519 1.53 -22.89 -17.23
CA SER A 519 0.98 -23.53 -18.41
C SER A 519 1.52 -22.77 -19.62
N SER A 520 2.57 -23.33 -20.22
CA SER A 520 3.14 -22.99 -21.52
C SER A 520 3.63 -21.54 -21.71
N ILE A 521 4.96 -21.40 -21.80
CA ILE A 521 5.56 -20.29 -22.54
C ILE A 521 5.25 -20.49 -24.03
N TYR A 522 4.33 -19.69 -24.57
CA TYR A 522 4.14 -19.58 -26.01
C TYR A 522 5.29 -18.73 -26.57
N LEU A 523 6.33 -19.38 -27.10
CA LEU A 523 7.31 -18.70 -27.95
C LEU A 523 6.67 -18.50 -29.33
N PRO A 524 6.47 -17.27 -29.82
CA PRO A 524 6.04 -17.06 -31.19
C PRO A 524 7.15 -17.55 -32.13
N ARG A 525 6.83 -18.56 -32.96
CA ARG A 525 7.67 -18.92 -34.11
C ARG A 525 7.66 -17.76 -35.09
N TYR A 526 8.77 -17.05 -35.19
CA TYR A 526 9.04 -16.20 -36.35
C TYR A 526 9.28 -17.12 -37.57
N SER A 527 8.29 -17.20 -38.45
CA SER A 527 8.49 -17.72 -39.81
C SER A 527 9.30 -16.70 -40.61
N GLY A 528 10.44 -17.14 -41.12
CA GLY A 528 11.44 -16.32 -41.77
C GLY A 528 10.99 -15.65 -43.08
N PHE A 529 11.68 -14.57 -43.38
CA PHE A 529 11.76 -13.95 -44.69
C PHE A 529 12.28 -14.96 -45.74
N ARG A 530 11.60 -15.00 -46.89
CA ARG A 530 12.22 -15.18 -48.20
C ARG A 530 11.98 -13.91 -49.00
#